data_AF-A0A812JE69-F1
#
_entry.id   AF-A0A812JE69-F1
#
_cell.length_a   1.000
_cell.length_b   1.000
_cell.length_c   1.000
_cell.angle_alpha   90.00
_cell.angle_beta   90.00
_cell.angle_gamma   90.00
#
_symmetry.space_group_name_H-M   'P 1'
#
loop_
_entity.id
_entity.type
_entity.pdbx_description
1 polymer ?
#
loop_
_entity_poly.entity_id
_entity_poly.type
_entity_poly.pdbx_seq_one_letter_code
_entity_poly.pdbx_strand_id
1 'polypeptide(L)'
;MVSCATDHGDPLDTHDLTFARDFAKASKAIRSAGKSASQALPDDFKKAAQILGAVFALVMSAWTSWKDPNLRVAALEALGHISLVIPKDQFLTNADALLEHIISLLSRQGALTSPASPLPPLQLLRGASLALQACIDADPEILTLENTLQTMLSSLFAWAALKGPLQESGLSPEALQSQAELFQCFEILAECFGRESFGFLLHKAKGSREDRLASLMVLRHLLGGRAASGAVNIVEGMQQLLLDQDPAVGLMLGELLVAAANADLLGSGPTE
;
A
#
# COMPACT_ATOMS: atom_id res chain seq x y z
N MET A 1 35.17 35.63 -14.49
CA MET A 1 34.67 34.61 -15.42
C MET A 1 33.48 33.94 -14.75
N VAL A 2 32.27 34.34 -15.14
CA VAL A 2 31.01 33.72 -14.71
C VAL A 2 30.78 32.55 -15.66
N SER A 3 30.75 31.32 -15.14
CA SER A 3 30.34 30.15 -15.91
C SER A 3 28.86 29.91 -15.64
N CYS A 4 28.02 30.20 -16.62
CA CYS A 4 26.62 29.81 -16.63
C CYS A 4 26.54 28.29 -16.79
N ALA A 5 26.11 27.59 -15.74
CA ALA A 5 25.60 26.23 -15.88
C ALA A 5 24.18 26.34 -16.44
N THR A 6 24.04 26.13 -17.74
CA THR A 6 22.74 25.85 -18.36
C THR A 6 22.33 24.43 -17.98
N ASP A 7 21.34 24.34 -17.11
CA ASP A 7 20.55 23.14 -16.84
C ASP A 7 19.84 22.75 -18.15
N HIS A 8 20.33 21.69 -18.78
CA HIS A 8 19.67 21.02 -19.89
C HIS A 8 19.13 19.70 -19.37
N GLY A 9 17.90 19.73 -18.84
CA GLY A 9 17.11 18.52 -18.69
C GLY A 9 16.90 17.89 -20.05
N ASP A 10 17.34 16.64 -20.21
CA ASP A 10 17.28 15.91 -21.47
C ASP A 10 15.81 15.71 -21.89
N PRO A 11 15.40 16.12 -23.11
CA PRO A 11 14.03 15.98 -23.58
C PRO A 11 13.57 14.51 -23.72
N LEU A 12 14.51 13.56 -23.77
CA LEU A 12 14.24 12.12 -23.83
C LEU A 12 13.56 11.59 -22.56
N ASP A 13 13.89 12.11 -21.38
CA ASP A 13 13.33 11.61 -20.10
C ASP A 13 11.83 11.92 -19.94
N THR A 14 11.35 13.00 -20.56
CA THR A 14 9.94 13.42 -20.47
C THR A 14 8.99 12.53 -21.28
N HIS A 15 9.48 11.96 -22.38
CA HIS A 15 8.68 11.08 -23.25
C HIS A 15 8.44 9.72 -22.58
N ASP A 16 9.44 9.16 -21.93
CA ASP A 16 9.35 7.86 -21.25
C ASP A 16 8.38 7.91 -20.06
N LEU A 17 8.44 9.00 -19.28
CA LEU A 17 7.50 9.23 -18.17
C LEU A 17 6.05 9.38 -18.63
N THR A 18 5.85 10.09 -19.74
CA THR A 18 4.52 10.26 -20.33
C THR A 18 3.97 8.92 -20.80
N PHE A 19 4.80 8.13 -21.49
CA PHE A 19 4.45 6.78 -21.92
C PHE A 19 4.07 5.89 -20.73
N ALA A 20 4.87 5.84 -19.66
CA ALA A 20 4.57 5.00 -18.50
C ALA A 20 3.27 5.40 -17.79
N ARG A 21 2.99 6.71 -17.70
CA ARG A 21 1.72 7.20 -17.15
C ARG A 21 0.52 6.82 -18.02
N ASP A 22 0.64 6.97 -19.33
CA ASP A 22 -0.43 6.61 -20.26
C ASP A 22 -0.62 5.10 -20.32
N PHE A 23 0.45 4.33 -20.17
CA PHE A 23 0.41 2.88 -20.02
C PHE A 23 -0.33 2.47 -18.74
N ALA A 24 -0.04 3.10 -17.59
CA ALA A 24 -0.78 2.84 -16.35
C ALA A 24 -2.29 3.15 -16.50
N LYS A 25 -2.64 4.26 -17.16
CA LYS A 25 -4.05 4.60 -17.47
C LYS A 25 -4.71 3.55 -18.36
N ALA A 26 -4.00 3.09 -19.40
CA ALA A 26 -4.51 2.07 -20.32
C ALA A 26 -4.75 0.74 -19.59
N SER A 27 -3.78 0.29 -18.78
CA SER A 27 -3.91 -0.93 -17.96
C SER A 27 -5.08 -0.83 -16.98
N LYS A 28 -5.27 0.33 -16.34
CA LYS A 28 -6.43 0.61 -15.49
C LYS A 28 -7.76 0.52 -16.25
N ALA A 29 -7.83 1.10 -17.44
CA ALA A 29 -9.02 1.07 -18.27
C ALA A 29 -9.41 -0.37 -18.65
N ILE A 30 -8.43 -1.18 -19.07
CA ILE A 30 -8.64 -2.60 -19.41
C ILE A 30 -9.16 -3.37 -18.18
N ARG A 31 -8.55 -3.17 -17.00
CA ARG A 31 -9.02 -3.78 -15.74
C ARG A 31 -10.47 -3.39 -15.44
N SER A 32 -10.82 -2.11 -15.58
CA SER A 32 -12.18 -1.64 -15.32
C SER A 32 -13.20 -2.22 -16.29
N ALA A 33 -12.85 -2.38 -17.57
CA ALA A 33 -13.69 -3.02 -18.56
C ALA A 33 -13.93 -4.51 -18.22
N GLY A 34 -12.89 -5.21 -17.74
CA GLY A 34 -13.01 -6.60 -17.30
C GLY A 34 -13.96 -6.79 -16.12
N LYS A 35 -13.96 -5.88 -15.14
CA LYS A 35 -14.88 -5.94 -13.97
C LYS A 35 -16.35 -5.75 -14.35
N SER A 36 -16.64 -4.98 -15.40
CA SER A 36 -18.01 -4.69 -15.85
C SER A 36 -18.62 -5.80 -16.71
N ALA A 37 -17.83 -6.82 -17.10
CA ALA A 37 -18.32 -7.94 -17.89
C ALA A 37 -19.07 -8.94 -17.01
N SER A 38 -20.41 -8.91 -17.06
CA SER A 38 -21.29 -9.82 -16.31
C SER A 38 -21.45 -11.22 -16.93
N GLN A 39 -20.79 -11.49 -18.06
CA GLN A 39 -20.83 -12.75 -18.81
C GLN A 39 -19.41 -13.22 -19.13
N ALA A 40 -19.28 -14.44 -19.67
CA ALA A 40 -17.99 -15.00 -20.11
C ALA A 40 -17.17 -13.95 -20.89
N LEU A 41 -15.94 -13.73 -20.43
CA LEU A 41 -15.05 -12.69 -20.95
C LEU A 41 -14.95 -12.80 -22.48
N PRO A 42 -15.22 -11.72 -23.23
CA PRO A 42 -15.08 -11.70 -24.69
C PRO A 42 -13.70 -12.19 -25.12
N ASP A 43 -13.60 -12.85 -26.28
CA ASP A 43 -12.32 -13.37 -26.77
C ASP A 43 -11.25 -12.27 -26.96
N ASP A 44 -11.68 -11.04 -27.24
CA ASP A 44 -10.78 -9.88 -27.32
C ASP A 44 -10.18 -9.51 -25.95
N PHE A 45 -10.91 -9.73 -24.86
CA PHE A 45 -10.36 -9.55 -23.51
C PHE A 45 -9.30 -10.60 -23.19
N LYS A 46 -9.51 -11.86 -23.59
CA LYS A 46 -8.50 -12.92 -23.41
C LYS A 46 -7.22 -12.61 -24.20
N LYS A 47 -7.34 -12.14 -25.44
CA LYS A 47 -6.20 -11.67 -26.24
C LYS A 47 -5.50 -10.49 -25.57
N ALA A 48 -6.25 -9.52 -25.07
CA ALA A 48 -5.69 -8.37 -24.34
C ALA A 48 -4.93 -8.83 -23.08
N ALA A 49 -5.49 -9.74 -22.30
CA ALA A 49 -4.82 -10.31 -21.12
C ALA A 49 -3.52 -11.05 -21.48
N GLN A 50 -3.50 -11.80 -22.59
CA GLN A 50 -2.27 -12.45 -23.08
C GLN A 50 -1.19 -11.43 -23.49
N ILE A 51 -1.57 -10.37 -24.22
CA ILE A 51 -0.65 -9.29 -24.58
C ILE A 51 -0.10 -8.62 -23.31
N LEU A 52 -0.98 -8.30 -22.36
CA LEU A 52 -0.58 -7.70 -21.08
C LEU A 52 0.33 -8.63 -20.28
N GLY A 53 0.12 -9.95 -20.35
CA GLY A 53 1.03 -10.94 -19.76
C GLY A 53 2.44 -10.89 -20.34
N ALA A 54 2.56 -10.75 -21.66
CA ALA A 54 3.86 -10.57 -22.31
C ALA A 54 4.52 -9.23 -21.91
N VAL A 55 3.73 -8.15 -21.84
CA VAL A 55 4.23 -6.84 -21.40
C VAL A 55 4.65 -6.88 -19.93
N PHE A 56 3.89 -7.57 -19.07
CA PHE A 56 4.24 -7.75 -17.66
C PHE A 56 5.61 -8.40 -17.51
N ALA A 57 5.85 -9.52 -18.18
CA ALA A 57 7.14 -10.20 -18.15
C ALA A 57 8.29 -9.31 -18.67
N LEU A 58 8.05 -8.58 -19.78
CA LEU A 58 9.04 -7.67 -20.34
C LEU A 58 9.40 -6.55 -19.35
N VAL A 59 8.40 -5.88 -18.79
CA VAL A 59 8.60 -4.79 -17.83
C VAL A 59 9.30 -5.33 -16.58
N MET A 60 8.86 -6.46 -16.02
CA MET A 60 9.49 -7.11 -14.86
C MET A 60 10.98 -7.41 -15.08
N SER A 61 11.37 -7.76 -16.31
CA SER A 61 12.78 -8.05 -16.64
C SER A 61 13.69 -6.83 -16.74
N ALA A 62 13.13 -5.62 -16.94
CA ALA A 62 13.92 -4.44 -17.30
C ALA A 62 13.75 -3.26 -16.35
N TRP A 63 12.56 -3.08 -15.76
CA TRP A 63 12.18 -1.84 -15.06
C TRP A 63 13.10 -1.45 -13.91
N THR A 64 13.71 -2.41 -13.21
CA THR A 64 14.60 -2.15 -12.08
C THR A 64 15.92 -1.53 -12.48
N SER A 65 16.35 -1.74 -13.73
CA SER A 65 17.56 -1.14 -14.33
C SER A 65 17.35 0.29 -14.83
N TRP A 66 16.10 0.77 -14.86
CA TRP A 66 15.80 2.11 -15.35
C TRP A 66 16.34 3.17 -14.38
N LYS A 67 17.10 4.12 -14.95
CA LYS A 67 17.78 5.17 -14.17
C LYS A 67 16.79 6.14 -13.53
N ASP A 68 15.70 6.46 -14.23
CA ASP A 68 14.70 7.38 -13.72
C ASP A 68 13.81 6.68 -12.67
N PRO A 69 13.88 7.09 -11.39
CA PRO A 69 13.06 6.53 -10.34
C PRO A 69 11.56 6.85 -10.50
N ASN A 70 11.19 7.97 -11.14
CA ASN A 70 9.78 8.28 -11.40
C ASN A 70 9.20 7.33 -12.44
N LEU A 71 10.01 6.94 -13.43
CA LEU A 71 9.64 5.97 -14.44
C LEU A 71 9.41 4.58 -13.80
N ARG A 72 10.24 4.19 -12.84
CA ARG A 72 10.07 2.95 -12.07
C ARG A 72 8.78 2.94 -11.25
N VAL A 73 8.43 4.05 -10.63
CA VAL A 73 7.17 4.20 -9.87
C VAL A 73 5.95 4.14 -10.80
N ALA A 74 6.00 4.80 -11.96
CA ALA A 74 4.92 4.73 -12.96
C ALA A 74 4.76 3.32 -13.53
N ALA A 75 5.87 2.61 -13.76
CA ALA A 75 5.85 1.21 -14.13
C ALA A 75 5.25 0.32 -13.04
N LEU A 76 5.53 0.57 -11.76
CA LEU A 76 4.91 -0.19 -10.67
C LEU A 76 3.39 -0.06 -10.70
N GLU A 77 2.86 1.16 -10.88
CA GLU A 77 1.41 1.38 -10.95
C GLU A 77 0.79 0.60 -12.13
N ALA A 78 1.46 0.62 -13.28
CA ALA A 78 1.03 -0.15 -14.45
C ALA A 78 1.09 -1.66 -14.20
N LEU A 79 2.18 -2.16 -13.62
CA LEU A 79 2.34 -3.58 -13.25
C LEU A 79 1.24 -4.01 -12.30
N GLY A 80 0.95 -3.24 -11.25
CA GLY A 80 -0.14 -3.54 -10.31
C GLY A 80 -1.50 -3.66 -11.01
N HIS A 81 -1.80 -2.79 -11.98
CA HIS A 81 -3.02 -2.93 -12.79
C HIS A 81 -3.04 -4.20 -13.62
N ILE A 82 -1.90 -4.57 -14.22
CA ILE A 82 -1.77 -5.75 -15.08
C ILE A 82 -1.87 -7.04 -14.27
N SER A 83 -1.26 -7.09 -13.07
CA SER A 83 -1.31 -8.25 -12.16
C SER A 83 -2.74 -8.71 -11.85
N LEU A 84 -3.71 -7.79 -11.90
CA LEU A 84 -5.13 -8.09 -11.65
C LEU A 84 -5.92 -8.48 -12.90
N VAL A 85 -5.28 -8.54 -14.07
CA VAL A 85 -5.90 -8.87 -15.36
C VAL A 85 -5.32 -10.14 -15.95
N ILE A 86 -4.02 -10.38 -15.77
CA ILE A 86 -3.33 -11.55 -16.33
C ILE A 86 -3.73 -12.85 -15.60
N PRO A 87 -3.55 -14.01 -16.25
CA PRO A 87 -3.74 -15.29 -15.58
C PRO A 87 -2.89 -15.43 -14.31
N LYS A 88 -3.46 -16.03 -13.26
CA LYS A 88 -2.83 -16.16 -11.93
C LYS A 88 -1.51 -16.93 -11.98
N ASP A 89 -1.46 -18.01 -12.75
CA ASP A 89 -0.27 -18.81 -13.00
C ASP A 89 0.86 -17.99 -13.65
N GLN A 90 0.53 -17.11 -14.58
CA GLN A 90 1.50 -16.21 -15.20
C GLN A 90 2.00 -15.15 -14.21
N PHE A 91 1.12 -14.59 -13.39
CA PHE A 91 1.48 -13.62 -12.36
C PHE A 91 2.44 -14.23 -11.32
N LEU A 92 2.10 -15.41 -10.79
CA LEU A 92 2.86 -16.09 -9.74
C LEU A 92 4.32 -16.36 -10.13
N THR A 93 4.62 -16.47 -11.42
CA THR A 93 6.00 -16.66 -11.92
C THR A 93 6.95 -15.51 -11.52
N ASN A 94 6.44 -14.30 -11.31
CA ASN A 94 7.27 -13.13 -10.95
C ASN A 94 6.79 -12.43 -9.67
N ALA A 95 5.86 -13.03 -8.91
CA ALA A 95 5.21 -12.37 -7.79
C ALA A 95 6.19 -12.12 -6.63
N ASP A 96 7.06 -13.08 -6.29
CA ASP A 96 8.11 -12.90 -5.27
C ASP A 96 9.03 -11.73 -5.62
N ALA A 97 9.56 -11.72 -6.84
CA ALA A 97 10.40 -10.63 -7.33
C ALA A 97 9.64 -9.29 -7.27
N LEU A 98 8.38 -9.24 -7.67
CA LEU A 98 7.59 -8.01 -7.59
C LEU A 98 7.47 -7.50 -6.15
N LEU A 99 7.21 -8.39 -5.19
CA LEU A 99 7.11 -8.05 -3.76
C LEU A 99 8.43 -7.50 -3.20
N GLU A 100 9.55 -8.14 -3.52
CA GLU A 100 10.89 -7.66 -3.13
C GLU A 100 11.15 -6.23 -3.66
N HIS A 101 10.82 -5.97 -4.93
CA HIS A 101 10.99 -4.66 -5.53
C HIS A 101 10.05 -3.61 -4.92
N ILE A 102 8.81 -3.97 -4.60
CA ILE A 102 7.87 -3.09 -3.89
C ILE A 102 8.45 -2.72 -2.52
N ILE A 103 8.93 -3.70 -1.75
CA ILE A 103 9.56 -3.47 -0.45
C ILE A 103 10.78 -2.53 -0.59
N SER A 104 11.61 -2.77 -1.60
CA SER A 104 12.77 -1.92 -1.90
C SER A 104 12.37 -0.47 -2.18
N LEU A 105 11.34 -0.26 -3.01
CA LEU A 105 10.85 1.08 -3.36
C LEU A 105 10.11 1.76 -2.19
N LEU A 106 9.42 0.99 -1.35
CA LEU A 106 8.79 1.50 -0.12
C LEU A 106 9.83 1.82 0.96
N SER A 107 11.03 1.24 0.91
CA SER A 107 12.07 1.62 1.86
C SER A 107 12.38 3.11 1.73
N ARG A 108 12.66 3.79 2.85
CA ARG A 108 12.96 5.23 2.86
C ARG A 108 14.14 5.62 1.98
N GLN A 109 15.05 4.69 1.72
CA GLN A 109 16.20 4.89 0.83
C GLN A 109 15.82 4.74 -0.65
N GLY A 110 14.76 3.97 -0.96
CA GLY A 110 14.24 3.76 -2.31
C GLY A 110 13.13 4.73 -2.72
N ALA A 111 12.43 5.31 -1.75
CA ALA A 111 11.30 6.19 -2.03
C ALA A 111 11.73 7.61 -2.43
N LEU A 112 11.22 8.06 -3.56
CA LEU A 112 11.33 9.45 -4.00
C LEU A 112 10.43 10.34 -3.16
N THR A 113 11.01 10.96 -2.14
CA THR A 113 10.30 11.97 -1.35
C THR A 113 10.69 13.36 -1.85
N SER A 114 9.67 14.12 -2.25
CA SER A 114 9.85 15.55 -2.45
C SER A 114 9.87 16.23 -1.08
N PRO A 115 10.69 17.27 -0.84
CA PRO A 115 10.60 18.07 0.39
C PRO A 115 9.19 18.68 0.59
N ALA A 116 8.38 18.76 -0.47
CA ALA A 116 7.00 19.23 -0.42
C ALA A 116 5.97 18.12 -0.11
N SER A 117 6.34 16.83 -0.20
CA SER A 117 5.45 15.70 0.09
C SER A 117 6.08 14.77 1.14
N PRO A 118 5.54 14.76 2.37
CA PRO A 118 6.05 13.92 3.46
C PRO A 118 5.64 12.43 3.35
N LEU A 119 4.91 12.06 2.29
CA LEU A 119 4.41 10.71 2.05
C LEU A 119 4.99 10.15 0.74
N PRO A 120 4.97 8.82 0.57
CA PRO A 120 5.38 8.22 -0.69
C PRO A 120 4.57 8.76 -1.88
N PRO A 121 5.14 8.71 -3.09
CA PRO A 121 4.39 8.99 -4.31
C PRO A 121 3.11 8.15 -4.36
N LEU A 122 1.97 8.78 -4.65
CA LEU A 122 0.67 8.10 -4.70
C LEU A 122 0.69 6.88 -5.64
N GLN A 123 1.38 7.00 -6.77
CA GLN A 123 1.54 5.94 -7.76
C GLN A 123 2.26 4.70 -7.20
N LEU A 124 3.24 4.91 -6.30
CA LEU A 124 3.94 3.83 -5.63
C LEU A 124 2.97 3.02 -4.76
N LEU A 125 2.19 3.72 -3.94
CA LEU A 125 1.22 3.10 -3.05
C LEU A 125 0.08 2.41 -3.81
N ARG A 126 -0.40 3.00 -4.91
CA ARG A 126 -1.39 2.36 -5.79
C ARG A 126 -0.85 1.09 -6.45
N GLY A 127 0.37 1.15 -6.96
CA GLY A 127 1.01 -0.03 -7.53
C GLY A 127 1.18 -1.13 -6.49
N ALA A 128 1.61 -0.78 -5.27
CA ALA A 128 1.74 -1.70 -4.16
C ALA A 128 0.38 -2.31 -3.73
N SER A 129 -0.66 -1.50 -3.54
CA SER A 129 -1.98 -1.97 -3.11
C SER A 129 -2.58 -2.94 -4.13
N LEU A 130 -2.47 -2.63 -5.43
CA LEU A 130 -2.95 -3.48 -6.51
C LEU A 130 -2.17 -4.80 -6.61
N ALA A 131 -0.84 -4.74 -6.45
CA ALA A 131 -0.01 -5.93 -6.46
C ALA A 131 -0.28 -6.84 -5.24
N LEU A 132 -0.45 -6.25 -4.05
CA LEU A 132 -0.83 -7.00 -2.84
C LEU A 132 -2.17 -7.69 -3.01
N GLN A 133 -3.16 -6.99 -3.57
CA GLN A 133 -4.46 -7.60 -3.89
C GLN A 133 -4.29 -8.76 -4.89
N ALA A 134 -3.44 -8.60 -5.91
CA ALA A 134 -3.19 -9.66 -6.89
C ALA A 134 -2.53 -10.89 -6.25
N CYS A 135 -1.59 -10.68 -5.31
CA CYS A 135 -1.00 -11.76 -4.52
C CYS A 135 -2.08 -12.52 -3.73
N ILE A 136 -2.92 -11.80 -2.97
CA ILE A 136 -4.00 -12.44 -2.17
C ILE A 136 -5.00 -13.17 -3.07
N ASP A 137 -5.37 -12.58 -4.21
CA ASP A 137 -6.30 -13.20 -5.16
C ASP A 137 -5.70 -14.44 -5.82
N ALA A 138 -4.38 -14.45 -6.08
CA ALA A 138 -3.68 -15.54 -6.75
C ALA A 138 -3.31 -16.67 -5.80
N ASP A 139 -2.54 -16.36 -4.77
CA ASP A 139 -2.07 -17.25 -3.71
C ASP A 139 -1.63 -16.41 -2.48
N PRO A 140 -2.41 -16.36 -1.39
CA PRO A 140 -2.05 -15.58 -0.22
C PRO A 140 -0.79 -16.10 0.49
N GLU A 141 -0.44 -17.38 0.36
CA GLU A 141 0.72 -17.96 1.06
C GLU A 141 2.05 -17.31 0.65
N ILE A 142 2.11 -16.74 -0.56
CA ILE A 142 3.28 -16.02 -1.08
C ILE A 142 3.74 -14.87 -0.16
N LEU A 143 2.79 -14.20 0.49
CA LEU A 143 3.10 -13.10 1.41
C LEU A 143 3.69 -13.60 2.73
N THR A 144 3.53 -14.88 3.06
CA THR A 144 4.06 -15.47 4.29
C THR A 144 5.46 -16.05 4.14
N LEU A 145 5.95 -16.16 2.90
CA LEU A 145 7.31 -16.63 2.60
C LEU A 145 8.36 -15.65 3.13
N GLU A 146 9.44 -16.19 3.70
CA GLU A 146 10.67 -15.45 4.05
C GLU A 146 10.46 -14.13 4.84
N ASN A 147 9.45 -14.06 5.71
CA ASN A 147 9.07 -12.86 6.46
C ASN A 147 8.60 -11.68 5.58
N THR A 148 8.16 -11.93 4.34
CA THR A 148 7.70 -10.91 3.40
C THR A 148 6.58 -10.05 4.00
N LEU A 149 5.57 -10.66 4.64
CA LEU A 149 4.48 -9.95 5.32
C LEU A 149 5.00 -9.00 6.40
N GLN A 150 5.89 -9.46 7.27
CA GLN A 150 6.43 -8.63 8.36
C GLN A 150 7.29 -7.47 7.84
N THR A 151 8.05 -7.73 6.77
CA THR A 151 8.85 -6.69 6.11
C THR A 151 7.97 -5.67 5.40
N MET A 152 6.90 -6.13 4.73
CA MET A 152 5.91 -5.25 4.10
C MET A 152 5.20 -4.37 5.12
N LEU A 153 4.67 -4.96 6.20
CA LEU A 153 4.04 -4.23 7.31
C LEU A 153 5.01 -3.20 7.92
N SER A 154 6.27 -3.58 8.13
CA SER A 154 7.29 -2.67 8.67
C SER A 154 7.61 -1.51 7.73
N SER A 155 7.74 -1.78 6.42
CA SER A 155 8.00 -0.76 5.40
C SER A 155 6.85 0.24 5.27
N LEU A 156 5.60 -0.23 5.23
CA LEU A 156 4.42 0.64 5.21
C LEU A 156 4.31 1.43 6.52
N PHE A 157 4.55 0.78 7.66
CA PHE A 157 4.43 1.42 8.98
C PHE A 157 5.44 2.53 9.18
N ALA A 158 6.65 2.41 8.62
CA ALA A 158 7.63 3.48 8.66
C ALA A 158 7.09 4.79 8.06
N TRP A 159 6.22 4.72 7.04
CA TRP A 159 5.54 5.89 6.47
C TRP A 159 4.42 6.42 7.34
N ALA A 160 3.65 5.53 7.97
CA ALA A 160 2.63 5.93 8.93
C ALA A 160 3.27 6.65 10.14
N ALA A 161 4.39 6.13 10.66
CA ALA A 161 5.10 6.68 11.82
C ALA A 161 5.81 8.02 11.54
N LEU A 162 6.21 8.29 10.29
CA LEU A 162 6.83 9.56 9.91
C LEU A 162 5.91 10.77 10.12
N LYS A 163 4.60 10.56 10.18
CA LYS A 163 3.65 11.57 10.59
C LYS A 163 2.98 11.16 11.89
N GLY A 164 3.17 11.99 12.92
CA GLY A 164 2.18 12.02 13.98
C GLY A 164 0.79 12.36 13.43
N PRO A 165 -0.30 11.83 14.00
CA PRO A 165 -1.66 12.29 13.80
C PRO A 165 -1.68 13.77 14.15
N LEU A 166 -2.68 14.46 13.62
CA LEU A 166 -3.02 15.88 13.85
C LEU A 166 -2.66 16.86 12.74
N GLN A 167 -2.32 16.43 11.52
CA GLN A 167 -2.16 17.37 10.40
C GLN A 167 -2.93 17.03 9.12
N GLU A 168 -4.09 16.39 9.19
CA GLU A 168 -4.98 16.31 8.02
C GLU A 168 -5.31 17.72 7.47
N SER A 169 -5.51 18.69 8.38
CA SER A 169 -5.86 20.08 8.06
C SER A 169 -4.77 20.89 7.33
N GLY A 170 -3.55 20.33 7.19
CA GLY A 170 -2.42 20.97 6.51
C GLY A 170 -1.86 20.16 5.34
N LEU A 171 -2.50 19.03 4.99
CA LEU A 171 -2.06 18.20 3.87
C LEU A 171 -2.56 18.73 2.53
N SER A 172 -1.72 18.63 1.50
CA SER A 172 -2.18 18.81 0.13
C SER A 172 -3.19 17.70 -0.23
N PRO A 173 -4.11 17.95 -1.19
CA PRO A 173 -5.03 16.91 -1.66
C PRO A 173 -4.33 15.63 -2.13
N GLU A 174 -3.15 15.75 -2.74
CA GLU A 174 -2.33 14.62 -3.17
C GLU A 174 -1.79 13.83 -1.97
N ALA A 175 -1.32 14.50 -0.93
CA ALA A 175 -0.84 13.82 0.27
C ALA A 175 -1.97 13.12 1.04
N LEU A 176 -3.19 13.68 1.05
CA LEU A 176 -4.38 12.98 1.57
C LEU A 176 -4.68 11.70 0.79
N GLN A 177 -4.54 11.73 -0.54
CA GLN A 177 -4.71 10.53 -1.37
C GLN A 177 -3.62 9.50 -1.11
N SER A 178 -2.36 9.91 -0.98
CA SER A 178 -1.27 9.00 -0.61
C SER A 178 -1.53 8.37 0.76
N GLN A 179 -2.02 9.13 1.73
CA GLN A 179 -2.34 8.58 3.05
C GLN A 179 -3.47 7.55 2.97
N ALA A 180 -4.54 7.86 2.22
CA ALA A 180 -5.65 6.92 2.03
C ALA A 180 -5.17 5.61 1.36
N GLU A 181 -4.30 5.70 0.35
CA GLU A 181 -3.75 4.53 -0.32
C GLU A 181 -2.78 3.74 0.59
N LEU A 182 -2.01 4.42 1.44
CA LEU A 182 -1.18 3.76 2.46
C LEU A 182 -2.04 2.92 3.40
N PHE A 183 -3.17 3.49 3.87
CA PHE A 183 -4.11 2.75 4.70
C PHE A 183 -4.81 1.62 3.94
N GLN A 184 -5.10 1.80 2.65
CA GLN A 184 -5.62 0.73 1.79
C GLN A 184 -4.67 -0.48 1.74
N CYS A 185 -3.35 -0.26 1.67
CA CYS A 185 -2.37 -1.36 1.75
C CYS A 185 -2.48 -2.13 3.07
N PHE A 186 -2.64 -1.43 4.21
CA PHE A 186 -2.86 -2.09 5.50
C PHE A 186 -4.18 -2.85 5.54
N GLU A 187 -5.25 -2.29 4.97
CA GLU A 187 -6.57 -2.95 4.93
C GLU A 187 -6.50 -4.25 4.13
N ILE A 188 -5.90 -4.24 2.94
CA ILE A 188 -5.71 -5.42 2.10
C ILE A 188 -4.94 -6.53 2.85
N LEU A 189 -3.85 -6.16 3.54
CA LEU A 189 -3.08 -7.12 4.34
C LEU A 189 -3.89 -7.64 5.53
N ALA A 190 -4.62 -6.79 6.23
CA ALA A 190 -5.39 -7.16 7.42
C ALA A 190 -6.66 -7.96 7.10
N GLU A 191 -7.25 -7.81 5.90
CA GLU A 191 -8.35 -8.64 5.43
C GLU A 191 -7.95 -10.13 5.35
N CYS A 192 -6.71 -10.42 4.92
CA CYS A 192 -6.21 -11.78 4.78
C CYS A 192 -5.39 -12.26 6.00
N PHE A 193 -4.63 -11.36 6.63
CA PHE A 193 -3.69 -11.64 7.72
C PHE A 193 -4.00 -10.80 8.95
N GLY A 194 -5.27 -10.84 9.39
CA GLY A 194 -5.76 -10.01 10.48
C GLY A 194 -4.94 -10.20 11.77
N ARG A 195 -4.75 -11.44 12.23
CA ARG A 195 -4.03 -11.71 13.48
C ARG A 195 -2.61 -11.12 13.46
N GLU A 196 -1.88 -11.33 12.39
CA GLU A 196 -0.51 -10.87 12.19
C GLU A 196 -0.45 -9.34 12.10
N SER A 197 -1.37 -8.74 11.34
CA SER A 197 -1.43 -7.29 11.11
C SER A 197 -1.82 -6.54 12.39
N PHE A 198 -2.87 -6.99 13.09
CA PHE A 198 -3.27 -6.42 14.38
C PHE A 198 -2.19 -6.67 15.43
N GLY A 199 -1.62 -7.87 15.52
CA GLY A 199 -0.52 -8.18 16.44
C GLY A 199 0.70 -7.27 16.25
N PHE A 200 1.09 -7.03 14.99
CA PHE A 200 2.16 -6.10 14.64
C PHE A 200 1.86 -4.66 15.12
N LEU A 201 0.66 -4.14 14.84
CA LEU A 201 0.27 -2.79 15.25
C LEU A 201 0.16 -2.66 16.77
N LEU A 202 -0.37 -3.66 17.47
CA LEU A 202 -0.43 -3.70 18.93
C LEU A 202 0.99 -3.72 19.55
N HIS A 203 1.94 -4.38 18.90
CA HIS A 203 3.34 -4.34 19.32
C HIS A 203 3.95 -2.94 19.12
N LYS A 204 3.74 -2.33 17.95
CA LYS A 204 4.19 -0.96 17.67
C LYS A 204 3.57 0.08 18.60
N ALA A 205 2.33 -0.15 19.05
CA ALA A 205 1.65 0.70 20.01
C ALA A 205 2.31 0.75 21.40
N LYS A 206 3.31 -0.09 21.67
CA LYS A 206 4.12 -0.04 22.91
C LYS A 206 5.44 0.73 22.73
N GLY A 207 5.70 1.24 21.53
CA GLY A 207 6.95 1.86 21.14
C GLY A 207 7.05 3.35 21.45
N SER A 208 7.79 4.07 20.61
CA SER A 208 7.98 5.52 20.71
C SER A 208 6.65 6.26 20.56
N ARG A 209 6.61 7.54 20.98
CA ARG A 209 5.41 8.37 20.81
C ARG A 209 4.85 8.30 19.38
N GLU A 210 5.72 8.38 18.37
CA GLU A 210 5.37 8.31 16.94
C GLU A 210 4.78 6.94 16.58
N ASP A 211 5.40 5.85 17.04
CA ASP A 211 4.88 4.50 16.80
C ASP A 211 3.49 4.31 17.44
N ARG A 212 3.28 4.80 18.67
CA ARG A 212 1.98 4.65 19.36
C ARG A 212 0.89 5.35 18.59
N LEU A 213 1.15 6.59 18.24
CA LEU A 213 0.22 7.40 17.48
C LEU A 213 -0.09 6.81 16.10
N ALA A 214 0.92 6.41 15.33
CA ALA A 214 0.71 5.81 14.02
C ALA A 214 -0.02 4.46 14.10
N SER A 215 0.28 3.66 15.12
CA SER A 215 -0.45 2.41 15.39
C SER A 215 -1.92 2.69 15.64
N LEU A 216 -2.25 3.67 16.48
CA LEU A 216 -3.64 4.05 16.76
C LEU A 216 -4.35 4.57 15.50
N MET A 217 -3.68 5.36 14.65
CA MET A 217 -4.23 5.82 13.38
C MET A 217 -4.59 4.66 12.45
N VAL A 218 -3.64 3.74 12.23
CA VAL A 218 -3.85 2.59 11.34
C VAL A 218 -4.92 1.67 11.92
N LEU A 219 -4.87 1.36 13.22
CA LEU A 219 -5.89 0.53 13.88
C LEU A 219 -7.29 1.16 13.75
N ARG A 220 -7.42 2.48 13.95
CA ARG A 220 -8.71 3.19 13.81
C ARG A 220 -9.26 3.03 12.39
N HIS A 221 -8.39 3.15 11.39
CA HIS A 221 -8.78 2.93 9.99
C HIS A 221 -9.26 1.49 9.78
N LEU A 222 -8.49 0.49 10.22
CA LEU A 222 -8.83 -0.92 10.03
C LEU A 222 -10.13 -1.34 10.72
N LEU A 223 -10.42 -0.78 11.89
CA LEU A 223 -11.68 -1.03 12.61
C LEU A 223 -12.90 -0.42 11.93
N GLY A 224 -12.73 0.71 11.23
CA GLY A 224 -13.80 1.31 10.43
C GLY A 224 -13.99 0.62 9.07
N GLY A 225 -13.07 -0.26 8.69
CA GLY A 225 -13.03 -0.94 7.40
C GLY A 225 -13.45 -2.40 7.45
N ARG A 226 -13.07 -3.14 6.41
CA ARG A 226 -13.48 -4.54 6.19
C ARG A 226 -12.67 -5.55 7.02
N ALA A 227 -11.54 -5.11 7.58
CA ALA A 227 -10.62 -5.94 8.36
C ALA A 227 -11.00 -6.09 9.84
N ALA A 228 -12.10 -5.50 10.31
CA ALA A 228 -12.48 -5.49 11.72
C ALA A 228 -12.62 -6.89 12.35
N SER A 229 -12.95 -7.92 11.56
CA SER A 229 -13.06 -9.31 12.06
C SER A 229 -11.74 -9.90 12.56
N GLY A 230 -10.60 -9.34 12.18
CA GLY A 230 -9.27 -9.76 12.66
C GLY A 230 -8.87 -9.17 14.01
N ALA A 231 -9.64 -8.21 14.54
CA ALA A 231 -9.29 -7.38 15.70
C ALA A 231 -9.56 -8.05 17.06
N VAL A 232 -9.18 -9.32 17.21
CA VAL A 232 -9.33 -10.06 18.47
C VAL A 232 -8.45 -9.45 19.55
N ASN A 233 -9.01 -9.20 20.74
CA ASN A 233 -8.31 -8.68 21.92
C ASN A 233 -7.67 -7.28 21.72
N ILE A 234 -8.17 -6.48 20.77
CA ILE A 234 -7.64 -5.13 20.55
C ILE A 234 -7.72 -4.26 21.81
N VAL A 235 -8.81 -4.39 22.57
CA VAL A 235 -9.01 -3.65 23.83
C VAL A 235 -7.96 -4.04 24.86
N GLU A 236 -7.74 -5.34 25.07
CA GLU A 236 -6.73 -5.85 26.00
C GLU A 236 -5.32 -5.39 25.59
N GLY A 237 -5.00 -5.47 24.30
CA GLY A 237 -3.72 -5.04 23.76
C GLY A 237 -3.45 -3.55 23.99
N MET A 238 -4.50 -2.73 24.08
CA MET A 238 -4.42 -1.27 24.25
C MET A 238 -4.57 -0.81 25.70
N GLN A 239 -4.80 -1.71 26.67
CA GLN A 239 -4.99 -1.33 28.09
C GLN A 239 -3.83 -0.50 28.65
N GLN A 240 -2.59 -0.79 28.22
CA GLN A 240 -1.41 -0.06 28.67
C GLN A 240 -1.43 1.41 28.23
N LEU A 241 -2.13 1.75 27.15
CA LEU A 241 -2.27 3.11 26.65
C LEU A 241 -3.26 3.95 27.46
N LEU A 242 -4.12 3.34 28.28
CA LEU A 242 -5.01 4.06 29.19
C LEU A 242 -4.24 4.85 30.27
N LEU A 243 -2.99 4.45 30.50
CA LEU A 243 -2.08 5.10 31.45
C LEU A 243 -1.10 6.06 30.74
N ASP A 244 -1.19 6.22 29.42
CA ASP A 244 -0.33 7.14 28.67
C ASP A 244 -0.64 8.59 29.06
N GLN A 245 0.39 9.38 29.34
CA GLN A 245 0.25 10.78 29.72
C GLN A 245 0.23 11.72 28.52
N ASP A 246 0.49 11.22 27.31
CA ASP A 246 0.45 12.03 26.11
C ASP A 246 -1.00 12.29 25.68
N PRO A 247 -1.44 13.56 25.65
CA PRO A 247 -2.83 13.90 25.37
C PRO A 247 -3.26 13.54 23.94
N ALA A 248 -2.34 13.53 22.97
CA ALA A 248 -2.66 13.14 21.60
C ALA A 248 -2.85 11.62 21.50
N VAL A 249 -2.08 10.83 22.25
CA VAL A 249 -2.28 9.38 22.37
C VAL A 249 -3.64 9.11 23.02
N GLY A 250 -3.98 9.82 24.10
CA GLY A 250 -5.28 9.70 24.77
C GLY A 250 -6.47 10.02 23.85
N LEU A 251 -6.37 11.10 23.06
CA LEU A 251 -7.41 11.46 22.08
C LEU A 251 -7.61 10.36 21.03
N MET A 252 -6.52 9.92 20.40
CA MET A 252 -6.55 8.87 19.37
C MET A 252 -7.04 7.53 19.93
N LEU A 253 -6.68 7.19 21.17
CA LEU A 253 -7.19 6.01 21.86
C LEU A 253 -8.70 6.12 22.10
N GLY A 254 -9.20 7.29 22.50
CA GLY A 254 -10.63 7.53 22.64
C GLY A 254 -11.39 7.32 21.33
N GLU A 255 -10.89 7.87 20.22
CA GLU A 255 -11.47 7.66 18.88
C GLU A 255 -11.43 6.20 18.46
N LEU A 256 -10.33 5.48 18.76
CA LEU A 256 -10.21 4.06 18.49
C LEU A 256 -11.22 3.23 19.29
N LEU A 257 -11.41 3.54 20.58
CA LEU A 257 -12.39 2.85 21.42
C LEU A 257 -13.82 3.06 20.92
N VAL A 258 -14.15 4.26 20.43
CA VAL A 258 -15.45 4.52 19.77
C VAL A 258 -15.58 3.70 18.48
N ALA A 259 -14.52 3.62 17.67
CA ALA A 259 -14.52 2.78 16.46
C ALA A 259 -14.69 1.29 16.81
N ALA A 260 -14.02 0.79 17.85
CA ALA A 260 -14.16 -0.57 18.34
C ALA A 260 -15.57 -0.86 18.87
N ALA A 261 -16.19 0.10 19.55
CA ALA A 261 -17.58 0.00 20.00
C ALA A 261 -18.53 -0.16 18.80
N ASN A 262 -18.36 0.67 17.77
CA ASN A 262 -19.18 0.63 16.56
C ASN A 262 -18.98 -0.66 15.75
N ALA A 263 -17.80 -1.28 15.84
CA ALA A 263 -17.50 -2.58 15.24
C ALA A 263 -17.96 -3.79 16.09
N ASP A 264 -18.68 -3.55 17.20
CA ASP A 264 -19.16 -4.56 18.14
C ASP A 264 -18.05 -5.40 18.82
N LEU A 265 -16.85 -4.84 18.89
CA LEU A 265 -15.67 -5.52 19.46
C LEU A 265 -15.52 -5.34 20.97
N LEU A 266 -16.37 -4.52 21.59
CA LEU A 266 -16.38 -4.28 23.04
C LEU A 266 -17.34 -5.21 23.80
N GLY A 267 -18.06 -6.10 23.08
CA GLY A 267 -19.25 -6.77 23.58
C GLY A 267 -19.38 -8.25 23.21
N SER A 268 -18.33 -9.06 23.32
CA SER A 268 -18.49 -10.52 23.39
C SER A 268 -18.04 -11.04 24.74
N GLY A 269 -18.95 -11.04 25.71
CA GLY A 269 -18.83 -11.94 26.85
C GLY A 269 -18.85 -13.40 26.37
N PRO A 270 -18.29 -14.35 27.13
CA PRO A 270 -18.33 -15.76 26.74
C PRO A 270 -19.80 -16.17 26.55
N THR A 271 -20.13 -16.62 25.34
CA THR A 271 -21.35 -17.39 25.10
C THR A 271 -21.18 -18.71 25.84
N GLU A 272 -21.80 -18.82 27.02
CA GLU A 272 -22.06 -20.09 27.71
C GLU A 272 -22.89 -21.04 26.85
#